data_AF-A0A7C4AF30-F1
#
_entry.id   AF-A0A7C4AF30-F1
#
_cell.length_a   1.000
_cell.length_b   1.000
_cell.length_c   1.000
_cell.angle_alpha   90.00
_cell.angle_beta   90.00
_cell.angle_gamma   90.00
#
_symmetry.space_group_name_H-M   'P 1'
#
loop_
_entity.id
_entity.type
_entity.pdbx_description
1 polymer ?
#
loop_
_entity_poly.entity_id
_entity_poly.type
_entity_poly.pdbx_seq_one_letter_code
_entity_poly.pdbx_strand_id
1 'polypeptide(L)'
;HGASYRLLVLPELATMRPELLRKLRDLVAKGGALLGSPPERSPSLENYPACDAQVRQLAAELWQHCDGRTVQEVRFHQGRVLRGLDLTAALAKLDTPPDVAGLDPKQVLWTHRSTGEADIYFLASQSEQPVSLVPVFRVRGKAPELWHADTGGRVPTVVFEPVAGGIRLPLHLEARGSVFVIFRKSANTEPAVTKVVRNSELVLSTTEGYSATDRMPRLPPLLVERAADGSVAATCFEGGNYVFEWSDGQTRTCDAGAILTPIELAGPWELRFPKNMDVPERLVLDHLVSWSEHPNEAVKYFSGTASYVREFELPTPAGELLLDLGRVEALAEVLVNGAQLGVLWKPPFRVSLTRAVKPGRNRLEVRVTNVWLNRLLGDKKHPRGFPGGSGLQFKPYLAADISRQIGAAPAPSGLLGPVRLLAGRRVQVERQPHK
;
A
#
# COMPACT_ATOMS: atom_id res chain seq x y z
N HIS A 1 8.73 -26.71 -11.23
CA HIS A 1 7.59 -25.76 -11.06
C HIS A 1 7.28 -25.36 -9.62
N GLY A 2 8.00 -25.84 -8.59
CA GLY A 2 8.10 -25.19 -7.26
C GLY A 2 6.87 -25.20 -6.33
N ALA A 3 5.66 -25.46 -6.85
CA ALA A 3 4.45 -25.49 -6.05
C ALA A 3 4.49 -26.61 -5.00
N SER A 4 4.17 -26.26 -3.75
CA SER A 4 4.12 -27.18 -2.61
C SER A 4 2.92 -26.81 -1.75
N TYR A 5 2.11 -27.80 -1.40
CA TYR A 5 0.88 -27.61 -0.62
C TYR A 5 0.90 -28.52 0.60
N ARG A 6 0.48 -27.96 1.74
CA ARG A 6 0.40 -28.70 3.00
C ARG A 6 -0.89 -29.53 3.12
N LEU A 7 -1.95 -29.09 2.45
CA LEU A 7 -3.28 -29.65 2.55
C LEU A 7 -3.94 -29.65 1.16
N LEU A 8 -4.57 -30.77 0.81
CA LEU A 8 -5.48 -30.86 -0.33
C LEU A 8 -6.93 -30.86 0.18
N VAL A 9 -7.74 -29.93 -0.30
CA VAL A 9 -9.15 -29.80 0.08
C VAL A 9 -10.02 -30.38 -1.02
N LEU A 10 -10.91 -31.30 -0.67
CA LEU A 10 -11.90 -31.83 -1.58
C LEU A 10 -13.13 -30.92 -1.61
N PRO A 11 -13.68 -30.62 -2.79
CA PRO A 11 -15.00 -30.01 -2.88
C PRO A 11 -16.06 -30.97 -2.32
N GLU A 12 -17.18 -30.43 -1.86
CA GLU A 12 -18.31 -31.21 -1.35
C GLU A 12 -19.05 -31.91 -2.49
N LEU A 13 -18.53 -33.07 -2.93
CA LEU A 13 -19.10 -33.88 -4.00
C LEU A 13 -19.23 -35.34 -3.55
N ALA A 14 -20.41 -35.93 -3.80
CA ALA A 14 -20.66 -37.35 -3.53
C ALA A 14 -20.04 -38.29 -4.59
N THR A 15 -19.34 -37.75 -5.60
CA THR A 15 -18.84 -38.54 -6.73
C THR A 15 -17.35 -38.34 -6.98
N MET A 16 -16.65 -39.43 -7.31
CA MET A 16 -15.24 -39.43 -7.71
C MET A 16 -14.92 -40.69 -8.52
N ARG A 17 -14.11 -40.56 -9.59
CA ARG A 17 -13.65 -41.75 -10.32
C ARG A 17 -12.68 -42.59 -9.46
N PRO A 18 -12.73 -43.94 -9.52
CA PRO A 18 -11.82 -44.80 -8.75
C PRO A 18 -10.33 -44.48 -8.94
N GLU A 19 -9.92 -44.08 -10.15
CA GLU A 19 -8.52 -43.77 -10.48
C GLU A 19 -8.03 -42.53 -9.74
N LEU A 20 -8.87 -41.49 -9.63
CA LEU A 20 -8.53 -40.28 -8.88
C LEU A 20 -8.46 -40.59 -7.38
N LEU A 21 -9.42 -41.34 -6.86
CA LEU A 21 -9.44 -41.72 -5.45
C LEU A 21 -8.23 -42.58 -5.07
N ARG A 22 -7.77 -43.47 -5.94
CA ARG A 22 -6.54 -44.25 -5.75
C ARG A 22 -5.31 -43.34 -5.69
N LYS A 23 -5.21 -42.32 -6.56
CA LYS A 23 -4.13 -41.31 -6.48
C LYS A 23 -4.16 -40.51 -5.18
N LEU A 24 -5.35 -40.12 -4.70
CA LEU A 24 -5.49 -39.43 -3.40
C LEU A 24 -5.05 -40.34 -2.25
N ARG A 25 -5.48 -41.61 -2.25
CA ARG A 25 -5.05 -42.61 -1.27
C ARG A 25 -3.53 -42.74 -1.24
N ASP A 26 -2.88 -42.86 -2.40
CA ASP A 26 -1.43 -42.98 -2.51
C ASP A 26 -0.70 -41.69 -2.08
N LEU A 27 -1.28 -40.51 -2.35
CA LEU A 27 -0.78 -39.22 -1.87
C LEU A 27 -0.82 -39.13 -0.35
N VAL A 28 -1.93 -39.53 0.27
CA VAL A 28 -2.05 -39.56 1.74
C VAL A 28 -1.10 -40.61 2.32
N ALA A 29 -1.00 -41.80 1.72
CA ALA A 29 -0.10 -42.86 2.20
C ALA A 29 1.36 -42.37 2.32
N LYS A 30 1.78 -41.49 1.40
CA LYS A 30 3.12 -40.88 1.32
C LYS A 30 3.30 -39.61 2.16
N GLY A 31 2.36 -39.27 3.04
CA GLY A 31 2.47 -38.14 3.97
C GLY A 31 1.60 -36.93 3.64
N GLY A 32 0.81 -36.98 2.56
CA GLY A 32 -0.14 -35.92 2.22
C GLY A 32 -1.25 -35.79 3.27
N ALA A 33 -1.81 -34.59 3.37
CA ALA A 33 -3.01 -34.33 4.17
C ALA A 33 -4.21 -34.02 3.26
N LEU A 34 -5.35 -34.61 3.59
CA LEU A 34 -6.60 -34.48 2.85
C LEU A 34 -7.69 -33.91 3.77
N LEU A 35 -8.39 -32.86 3.37
CA LEU A 35 -9.57 -32.34 4.06
C LEU A 35 -10.79 -32.53 3.17
N GLY A 36 -11.81 -33.25 3.66
CA GLY A 36 -13.09 -33.38 2.95
C GLY A 36 -13.87 -34.64 3.30
N SER A 37 -15.08 -34.73 2.77
CA SER A 37 -15.94 -35.91 2.94
C SER A 37 -15.63 -37.01 1.91
N PRO A 38 -15.85 -38.28 2.25
CA PRO A 38 -15.65 -39.38 1.31
C PRO A 38 -16.64 -39.32 0.14
N PRO A 39 -16.22 -39.66 -1.10
CA PRO A 39 -17.15 -39.87 -2.20
C PRO A 39 -17.91 -41.20 -2.03
N GLU A 40 -19.08 -41.30 -2.64
CA GLU A 40 -19.97 -42.47 -2.52
C GLU A 40 -20.01 -43.33 -3.79
N ARG A 41 -19.80 -42.73 -4.97
CA ARG A 41 -19.92 -43.41 -6.27
C ARG A 41 -19.07 -42.78 -7.38
N SER A 42 -18.97 -43.46 -8.52
CA SER A 42 -18.34 -42.92 -9.72
C SER A 42 -19.31 -41.98 -10.45
N PRO A 43 -18.85 -40.85 -11.03
CA PRO A 43 -19.65 -40.02 -11.92
C PRO A 43 -19.75 -40.60 -13.35
N SER A 44 -19.05 -41.70 -13.63
CA SER A 44 -19.02 -42.38 -14.94
C SER A 44 -19.71 -43.75 -14.84
N LEU A 45 -20.41 -44.15 -15.90
CA LEU A 45 -20.97 -45.50 -16.07
C LEU A 45 -19.94 -46.54 -16.51
N GLU A 46 -18.70 -46.11 -16.79
CA GLU A 46 -17.61 -47.01 -17.14
C GLU A 46 -17.41 -48.04 -16.01
N ASN A 47 -17.48 -49.33 -16.37
CA ASN A 47 -17.37 -50.48 -15.47
C ASN A 47 -18.43 -50.53 -14.34
N TYR A 48 -19.62 -49.96 -14.57
CA TYR A 48 -20.73 -50.09 -13.62
C TYR A 48 -21.21 -51.55 -13.50
N PRO A 49 -21.59 -52.04 -12.28
CA PRO A 49 -21.59 -51.36 -10.98
C PRO A 49 -20.27 -51.50 -10.20
N ALA A 50 -19.25 -52.14 -10.76
CA ALA A 50 -17.98 -52.40 -10.08
C ALA A 50 -17.24 -51.11 -9.72
N CYS A 51 -17.35 -50.07 -10.54
CA CYS A 51 -16.76 -48.76 -10.25
C CYS A 51 -17.27 -48.16 -8.92
N ASP A 52 -18.58 -48.24 -8.63
CA ASP A 52 -19.17 -47.75 -7.38
C ASP A 52 -18.75 -48.59 -6.17
N ALA A 53 -18.60 -49.90 -6.36
CA ALA A 53 -18.07 -50.77 -5.32
C ALA A 53 -16.61 -50.41 -4.99
N GLN A 54 -15.78 -50.12 -6.00
CA GLN A 54 -14.40 -49.69 -5.82
C GLN A 54 -14.30 -48.33 -5.12
N VAL A 55 -15.15 -47.35 -5.46
CA VAL A 55 -15.19 -46.06 -4.77
C VAL A 55 -15.49 -46.25 -3.29
N ARG A 56 -16.55 -47.00 -2.96
CA ARG A 56 -16.93 -47.25 -1.57
C ARG A 56 -15.84 -47.98 -0.79
N GLN A 57 -15.18 -48.97 -1.42
CA GLN A 57 -14.06 -49.68 -0.79
C GLN A 57 -12.89 -48.73 -0.48
N LEU A 58 -12.42 -47.97 -1.48
CA LEU A 58 -11.30 -47.03 -1.30
C LEU A 58 -11.64 -45.91 -0.30
N ALA A 59 -12.89 -45.44 -0.30
CA ALA A 59 -13.35 -44.44 0.65
C ALA A 59 -13.36 -44.99 2.08
N ALA A 60 -13.86 -46.22 2.29
CA ALA A 60 -13.83 -46.88 3.58
C ALA A 60 -12.39 -47.11 4.08
N GLU A 61 -11.47 -47.51 3.19
CA GLU A 61 -10.04 -47.65 3.51
C GLU A 61 -9.41 -46.33 3.97
N LEU A 62 -9.67 -45.24 3.23
CA LEU A 62 -8.99 -43.95 3.45
C LEU A 62 -9.58 -43.16 4.63
N TRP A 63 -10.90 -43.08 4.75
CA TRP A 63 -11.56 -42.34 5.84
C TRP A 63 -11.75 -43.17 7.11
N GLN A 64 -11.69 -44.50 7.05
CA GLN A 64 -11.82 -45.38 8.21
C GLN A 64 -13.05 -45.02 9.06
N HIS A 65 -12.85 -44.67 10.34
CA HIS A 65 -13.87 -44.27 11.29
C HIS A 65 -14.00 -42.73 11.42
N CYS A 66 -13.46 -41.96 10.48
CA CYS A 66 -13.55 -40.49 10.47
C CYS A 66 -14.95 -40.01 10.06
N ASP A 67 -15.79 -39.78 11.06
CA ASP A 67 -17.17 -39.30 10.89
C ASP A 67 -17.28 -37.77 10.71
N GLY A 68 -16.21 -37.02 11.00
CA GLY A 68 -16.18 -35.56 10.94
C GLY A 68 -16.93 -34.85 12.07
N ARG A 69 -17.41 -35.60 13.07
CA ARG A 69 -18.13 -35.07 14.23
C ARG A 69 -17.42 -35.42 15.53
N THR A 70 -17.26 -36.71 15.80
CA THR A 70 -16.56 -37.22 16.99
C THR A 70 -15.11 -37.56 16.67
N VAL A 71 -14.86 -38.04 15.45
CA VAL A 71 -13.52 -38.34 14.93
C VAL A 71 -13.32 -37.52 13.66
N GLN A 72 -12.65 -36.38 13.84
CA GLN A 72 -12.39 -35.41 12.77
C GLN A 72 -11.05 -35.63 12.05
N GLU A 73 -10.24 -36.57 12.53
CA GLU A 73 -8.92 -36.87 11.96
C GLU A 73 -8.60 -38.35 12.13
N VAL A 74 -8.08 -38.97 11.06
CA VAL A 74 -7.46 -40.30 11.11
C VAL A 74 -6.12 -40.29 10.41
N ARG A 75 -5.23 -41.20 10.81
CA ARG A 75 -3.96 -41.43 10.12
C ARG A 75 -4.12 -42.54 9.09
N PHE A 76 -3.52 -42.34 7.92
CA PHE A 76 -3.44 -43.35 6.88
C PHE A 76 -1.99 -43.44 6.40
N HIS A 77 -1.30 -44.49 6.85
CA HIS A 77 0.17 -44.60 6.81
C HIS A 77 0.86 -43.33 7.34
N GLN A 78 1.61 -42.60 6.50
CA GLN A 78 2.36 -41.41 6.89
C GLN A 78 1.52 -40.13 6.87
N GLY A 79 0.34 -40.15 6.23
CA GLY A 79 -0.50 -38.97 6.04
C GLY A 79 -1.72 -38.94 6.95
N ARG A 80 -2.57 -37.95 6.66
CA ARG A 80 -3.73 -37.61 7.49
C ARG A 80 -4.95 -37.34 6.64
N VAL A 81 -6.11 -37.78 7.12
CA VAL A 81 -7.42 -37.46 6.55
C VAL A 81 -8.20 -36.70 7.61
N LEU A 82 -8.69 -35.53 7.25
CA LEU A 82 -9.42 -34.61 8.10
C LEU A 82 -10.84 -34.41 7.54
N ARG A 83 -11.83 -34.28 8.43
CA ARG A 83 -13.23 -34.07 8.05
C ARG A 83 -13.96 -33.22 9.09
N GLY A 84 -14.93 -32.42 8.63
CA GLY A 84 -15.80 -31.63 9.50
C GLY A 84 -15.09 -30.47 10.20
N LEU A 85 -13.99 -29.99 9.60
CA LEU A 85 -13.21 -28.85 10.07
C LEU A 85 -13.28 -27.74 9.03
N ASP A 86 -13.30 -26.49 9.49
CA ASP A 86 -12.94 -25.37 8.63
C ASP A 86 -11.44 -25.42 8.27
N LEU A 87 -11.06 -24.63 7.26
CA LEU A 87 -9.68 -24.62 6.75
C LEU A 87 -8.65 -24.20 7.81
N THR A 88 -9.00 -23.27 8.70
CA THR A 88 -8.11 -22.76 9.74
C THR A 88 -7.83 -23.85 10.77
N ALA A 89 -8.87 -24.53 11.26
CA ALA A 89 -8.75 -25.64 12.20
C ALA A 89 -7.98 -26.82 11.60
N ALA A 90 -8.22 -27.14 10.32
CA ALA A 90 -7.49 -28.18 9.61
C ALA A 90 -5.99 -27.85 9.49
N LEU A 91 -5.63 -26.63 9.10
CA LEU A 91 -4.23 -26.19 9.00
C LEU A 91 -3.53 -26.13 10.36
N ALA A 92 -4.24 -25.76 11.42
CA ALA A 92 -3.72 -25.80 12.79
C ALA A 92 -3.31 -27.22 13.21
N LYS A 93 -4.13 -28.24 12.90
CA LYS A 93 -3.76 -29.66 13.12
C LYS A 93 -2.52 -30.12 12.34
N LEU A 94 -2.17 -29.41 11.27
CA LEU A 94 -0.99 -29.67 10.46
C LEU A 94 0.22 -28.82 10.87
N ASP A 95 0.16 -28.15 12.02
CA ASP A 95 1.17 -27.22 12.54
C ASP A 95 1.50 -26.13 11.51
N THR A 96 0.48 -25.66 10.81
CA THR A 96 0.62 -24.73 9.68
C THR A 96 -0.16 -23.46 10.00
N PRO A 97 0.39 -22.58 10.83
CA PRO A 97 -0.25 -21.31 11.15
C PRO A 97 -0.37 -20.44 9.88
N PRO A 98 -1.21 -19.38 9.92
CA PRO A 98 -1.34 -18.44 8.81
C PRO A 98 0.01 -17.94 8.34
N ASP A 99 0.18 -17.80 7.02
CA ASP A 99 1.41 -17.27 6.44
C ASP A 99 1.57 -15.77 6.73
N VAL A 100 0.44 -15.06 6.78
CA VAL A 100 0.30 -13.73 7.36
C VAL A 100 -0.95 -13.74 8.24
N ALA A 101 -0.81 -13.37 9.52
CA ALA A 101 -1.92 -13.19 10.45
C ALA A 101 -2.19 -11.70 10.73
N GLY A 102 -3.35 -11.38 11.30
CA GLY A 102 -3.68 -10.01 11.72
C GLY A 102 -4.13 -9.07 10.60
N LEU A 103 -4.60 -9.61 9.47
CA LEU A 103 -5.13 -8.85 8.35
C LEU A 103 -6.61 -9.14 8.12
N ASP A 104 -7.40 -8.10 7.85
CA ASP A 104 -8.77 -8.21 7.33
C ASP A 104 -8.71 -8.28 5.79
N PRO A 105 -9.12 -9.39 5.15
CA PRO A 105 -9.08 -9.54 3.70
C PRO A 105 -10.00 -8.57 2.94
N LYS A 106 -10.97 -7.93 3.62
CA LYS A 106 -11.79 -6.86 3.03
C LYS A 106 -11.02 -5.54 2.93
N GLN A 107 -10.02 -5.33 3.80
CA GLN A 107 -9.22 -4.11 3.84
C GLN A 107 -7.89 -4.26 3.13
N VAL A 108 -7.28 -5.44 3.16
CA VAL A 108 -5.92 -5.66 2.63
C VAL A 108 -5.84 -6.98 1.89
N LEU A 109 -5.44 -6.92 0.62
CA LEU A 109 -5.06 -8.08 -0.16
C LEU A 109 -3.55 -8.29 -0.03
N TRP A 110 -3.10 -9.55 -0.08
CA TRP A 110 -1.69 -9.87 -0.04
C TRP A 110 -1.31 -11.10 -0.85
N THR A 111 -0.02 -11.20 -1.19
CA THR A 111 0.58 -12.41 -1.76
C THR A 111 2.01 -12.57 -1.25
N HIS A 112 2.54 -13.79 -1.31
CA HIS A 112 3.89 -14.14 -0.85
C HIS A 112 4.64 -14.90 -1.94
N ARG A 113 5.89 -14.51 -2.17
CA ARG A 113 6.87 -15.24 -2.99
C ARG A 113 8.12 -15.50 -2.17
N SER A 114 8.69 -16.69 -2.31
CA SER A 114 9.99 -17.03 -1.73
C SER A 114 11.02 -17.31 -2.81
N THR A 115 12.28 -17.02 -2.48
CA THR A 115 13.46 -17.31 -3.28
C THR A 115 14.51 -17.96 -2.37
N GLY A 116 15.68 -18.35 -2.92
CA GLY A 116 16.79 -18.83 -2.09
C GLY A 116 17.32 -17.78 -1.10
N GLU A 117 17.07 -16.49 -1.35
CA GLU A 117 17.67 -15.37 -0.60
C GLU A 117 16.65 -14.58 0.22
N ALA A 118 15.37 -14.63 -0.13
CA ALA A 118 14.36 -13.73 0.44
C ALA A 118 12.95 -14.32 0.48
N ASP A 119 12.20 -13.91 1.50
CA ASP A 119 10.74 -13.98 1.56
C ASP A 119 10.19 -12.59 1.20
N ILE A 120 9.22 -12.55 0.28
CA ILE A 120 8.73 -11.32 -0.36
C ILE A 120 7.21 -11.29 -0.25
N TYR A 121 6.69 -10.43 0.62
CA TYR A 121 5.26 -10.21 0.76
C TYR A 121 4.88 -8.90 0.06
N PHE A 122 3.76 -8.91 -0.66
CA PHE A 122 3.15 -7.70 -1.20
C PHE A 122 1.80 -7.51 -0.53
N LEU A 123 1.55 -6.33 0.05
CA LEU A 123 0.30 -5.97 0.70
C LEU A 123 -0.29 -4.75 -0.02
N ALA A 124 -1.59 -4.77 -0.30
CA ALA A 124 -2.31 -3.70 -0.98
C ALA A 124 -3.62 -3.37 -0.27
N SER A 125 -3.73 -2.13 0.22
CA SER A 125 -4.94 -1.59 0.82
C SER A 125 -6.05 -1.46 -0.21
N GLN A 126 -7.25 -1.92 0.15
CA GLN A 126 -8.49 -1.77 -0.60
C GLN A 126 -9.33 -0.59 -0.08
N SER A 127 -8.80 0.16 0.91
CA SER A 127 -9.46 1.30 1.53
C SER A 127 -9.16 2.61 0.80
N GLU A 128 -10.15 3.50 0.73
CA GLU A 128 -9.99 4.91 0.31
C GLU A 128 -9.44 5.81 1.44
N GLN A 129 -9.24 5.24 2.62
CA GLN A 129 -8.62 5.89 3.77
C GLN A 129 -7.32 5.18 4.14
N PRO A 130 -6.35 5.88 4.75
CA PRO A 130 -5.18 5.24 5.33
C PRO A 130 -5.56 4.15 6.33
N VAL A 131 -4.75 3.09 6.40
CA VAL A 131 -4.96 1.96 7.31
C VAL A 131 -3.69 1.70 8.12
N SER A 132 -3.89 1.50 9.43
CA SER A 132 -2.86 1.04 10.37
C SER A 132 -3.04 -0.45 10.58
N LEU A 133 -1.99 -1.23 10.32
CA LEU A 133 -2.04 -2.69 10.32
C LEU A 133 -0.96 -3.24 11.26
N VAL A 134 -1.23 -4.40 11.85
CA VAL A 134 -0.28 -5.09 12.73
C VAL A 134 -0.09 -6.56 12.31
N PRO A 135 0.31 -6.83 11.06
CA PRO A 135 0.46 -8.20 10.59
C PRO A 135 1.57 -8.96 11.32
N VAL A 136 1.38 -10.29 11.41
CA VAL A 136 2.43 -11.24 11.80
C VAL A 136 2.80 -12.07 10.58
N PHE A 137 4.03 -11.92 10.10
CA PHE A 137 4.58 -12.68 8.98
C PHE A 137 5.20 -13.96 9.49
N ARG A 138 4.94 -15.10 8.85
CA ARG A 138 5.51 -16.41 9.21
C ARG A 138 6.96 -16.55 8.73
N VAL A 139 7.80 -15.62 9.16
CA VAL A 139 9.24 -15.53 8.92
C VAL A 139 9.94 -15.44 10.27
N ARG A 140 11.15 -16.01 10.39
CA ARG A 140 11.94 -16.01 11.63
C ARG A 140 13.37 -15.57 11.36
N GLY A 141 14.00 -14.93 12.34
CA GLY A 141 15.44 -14.60 12.33
C GLY A 141 15.88 -13.61 11.25
N LYS A 142 14.94 -12.90 10.61
CA LYS A 142 15.22 -11.91 9.55
C LYS A 142 14.74 -10.52 9.94
N ALA A 143 15.42 -9.48 9.46
CA ALA A 143 14.96 -8.10 9.58
C ALA A 143 14.09 -7.72 8.37
N PRO A 144 12.93 -7.09 8.58
CA PRO A 144 12.09 -6.58 7.50
C PRO A 144 12.69 -5.34 6.84
N GLU A 145 12.51 -5.22 5.53
CA GLU A 145 12.70 -4.00 4.77
C GLU A 145 11.38 -3.64 4.06
N LEU A 146 11.02 -2.36 4.05
CA LEU A 146 9.85 -1.85 3.33
C LEU A 146 10.28 -1.28 1.99
N TRP A 147 9.73 -1.82 0.91
CA TRP A 147 10.06 -1.41 -0.45
C TRP A 147 8.82 -0.81 -1.12
N HIS A 148 8.98 0.41 -1.64
CA HIS A 148 7.92 1.20 -2.24
C HIS A 148 8.08 1.22 -3.76
N ALA A 149 7.17 0.57 -4.48
CA ALA A 149 7.28 0.38 -5.92
C ALA A 149 7.07 1.68 -6.73
N ASP A 150 6.31 2.62 -6.18
CA ASP A 150 6.02 3.92 -6.80
C ASP A 150 7.22 4.89 -6.76
N THR A 151 8.05 4.81 -5.71
CA THR A 151 9.21 5.70 -5.52
C THR A 151 10.55 4.99 -5.73
N GLY A 152 10.57 3.66 -5.74
CA GLY A 152 11.80 2.86 -5.67
C GLY A 152 12.48 2.89 -4.29
N GLY A 153 11.86 3.53 -3.29
CA GLY A 153 12.38 3.67 -1.94
C GLY A 153 12.53 2.32 -1.24
N ARG A 154 13.61 2.15 -0.48
CA ARG A 154 13.90 0.96 0.33
C ARG A 154 14.26 1.41 1.74
N VAL A 155 13.45 0.99 2.70
CA VAL A 155 13.52 1.43 4.09
C VAL A 155 13.80 0.22 4.98
N PRO A 156 15.05 0.00 5.42
CA PRO A 156 15.36 -0.96 6.47
C PRO A 156 14.76 -0.46 7.80
N THR A 157 13.72 -1.14 8.28
CA THR A 157 13.04 -0.73 9.51
C THR A 157 13.61 -1.47 10.72
N VAL A 158 13.64 -0.78 11.86
CA VAL A 158 13.95 -1.37 13.17
C VAL A 158 12.70 -1.56 14.01
N VAL A 159 11.52 -1.20 13.50
CA VAL A 159 10.25 -1.29 14.22
C VAL A 159 9.60 -2.62 13.89
N PHE A 160 9.86 -3.64 14.70
CA PHE A 160 9.24 -4.96 14.60
C PHE A 160 9.44 -5.74 15.89
N GLU A 161 8.74 -6.86 16.04
CA GLU A 161 8.84 -7.71 17.21
C GLU A 161 8.88 -9.19 16.78
N PRO A 162 9.96 -9.92 17.09
CA PRO A 162 9.96 -11.38 17.00
C PRO A 162 8.95 -11.98 17.98
N VAL A 163 8.05 -12.82 17.49
CA VAL A 163 7.01 -13.50 18.26
C VAL A 163 7.02 -14.99 17.95
N ALA A 164 6.38 -15.82 18.77
CA ALA A 164 6.37 -17.28 18.58
C ALA A 164 5.93 -17.71 17.15
N GLY A 165 4.98 -16.97 16.56
CA GLY A 165 4.45 -17.22 15.21
C GLY A 165 5.28 -16.66 14.06
N GLY A 166 6.28 -15.81 14.31
CA GLY A 166 7.07 -15.15 13.27
C GLY A 166 7.48 -13.72 13.64
N ILE A 167 7.27 -12.76 12.75
CA ILE A 167 7.64 -11.35 12.96
C ILE A 167 6.38 -10.50 12.92
N ARG A 168 6.07 -9.80 14.01
CA ARG A 168 5.03 -8.78 14.08
C ARG A 168 5.60 -7.45 13.60
N LEU A 169 4.95 -6.81 12.64
CA LEU A 169 5.45 -5.60 12.00
C LEU A 169 4.32 -4.59 11.82
N PRO A 170 4.31 -3.47 12.57
CA PRO A 170 3.32 -2.42 12.36
C PRO A 170 3.56 -1.73 11.01
N LEU A 171 2.50 -1.59 10.22
CA LEU A 171 2.52 -0.97 8.90
C LEU A 171 1.48 0.15 8.84
N HIS A 172 1.83 1.22 8.14
CA HIS A 172 0.90 2.27 7.73
C HIS A 172 0.80 2.26 6.21
N LEU A 173 -0.39 2.02 5.66
CA LEU A 173 -0.65 2.15 4.23
C LEU A 173 -1.56 3.34 3.99
N GLU A 174 -1.17 4.20 3.07
CA GLU A 174 -2.02 5.28 2.57
C GLU A 174 -3.30 4.73 1.91
N ALA A 175 -4.25 5.62 1.60
CA ALA A 175 -5.42 5.30 0.78
C ALA A 175 -4.97 4.61 -0.52
N ARG A 176 -5.53 3.41 -0.79
CA ARG A 176 -5.15 2.53 -1.91
C ARG A 176 -3.64 2.24 -2.00
N GLY A 177 -2.92 2.43 -0.89
CA GLY A 177 -1.48 2.25 -0.79
C GLY A 177 -1.08 0.78 -0.83
N SER A 178 0.16 0.53 -1.23
CA SER A 178 0.74 -0.81 -1.22
C SER A 178 2.21 -0.76 -0.83
N VAL A 179 2.71 -1.89 -0.32
CA VAL A 179 4.11 -2.03 0.10
C VAL A 179 4.58 -3.46 -0.15
N PHE A 180 5.86 -3.59 -0.48
CA PHE A 180 6.56 -4.86 -0.39
C PHE A 180 7.28 -4.97 0.95
N VAL A 181 7.03 -6.04 1.70
CA VAL A 181 7.77 -6.39 2.91
C VAL A 181 8.75 -7.50 2.54
N ILE A 182 10.04 -7.16 2.60
CA ILE A 182 11.14 -8.04 2.17
C ILE A 182 11.91 -8.53 3.38
N PHE A 183 12.07 -9.84 3.51
CA PHE A 183 12.91 -10.48 4.52
C PHE A 183 14.08 -11.20 3.85
N ARG A 184 15.22 -10.51 3.75
CA ARG A 184 16.44 -11.04 3.12
C ARG A 184 17.65 -11.09 4.07
N LYS A 185 17.79 -10.09 4.93
CA LYS A 185 18.89 -10.00 5.88
C LYS A 185 18.50 -10.68 7.19
N SER A 186 19.46 -11.31 7.85
CA SER A 186 19.28 -11.73 9.23
C SER A 186 18.88 -10.52 10.09
N ALA A 187 17.99 -10.73 11.04
CA ALA A 187 17.86 -9.80 12.14
C ALA A 187 19.20 -9.84 12.86
N ASN A 188 19.99 -8.76 12.79
CA ASN A 188 21.18 -8.61 13.64
C ASN A 188 20.77 -8.99 15.08
N THR A 189 21.70 -9.44 15.94
CA THR A 189 21.44 -9.64 17.38
C THR A 189 21.08 -8.34 18.13
N GLU A 190 20.85 -7.26 17.39
CA GLU A 190 20.52 -5.97 17.91
C GLU A 190 19.02 -5.88 18.22
N PRO A 191 18.65 -5.22 19.32
CA PRO A 191 17.26 -5.02 19.71
C PRO A 191 16.47 -4.29 18.62
N ALA A 192 15.17 -4.59 18.54
CA ALA A 192 14.20 -3.88 17.70
C ALA A 192 13.40 -2.88 18.54
N VAL A 193 12.86 -1.84 17.90
CA VAL A 193 11.94 -0.89 18.52
C VAL A 193 10.54 -1.53 18.58
N THR A 194 9.97 -1.63 19.78
CA THR A 194 8.64 -2.20 20.01
C THR A 194 7.58 -1.13 20.26
N LYS A 195 7.97 0.04 20.75
CA LYS A 195 7.04 1.14 21.02
C LYS A 195 7.73 2.49 20.96
N VAL A 196 7.01 3.50 20.50
CA VAL A 196 7.44 4.89 20.53
C VAL A 196 6.33 5.77 21.07
N VAL A 197 6.67 6.60 22.04
CA VAL A 197 5.79 7.64 22.59
C VAL A 197 6.41 9.01 22.36
N ARG A 198 5.58 10.02 22.11
CA ARG A 198 5.98 11.42 21.98
C ARG A 198 5.19 12.24 22.98
N ASN A 199 5.88 12.97 23.86
CA ASN A 199 5.23 13.76 24.92
C ASN A 199 4.18 12.96 25.70
N SER A 200 4.48 11.69 26.00
CA SER A 200 3.59 10.71 26.65
C SER A 200 2.38 10.23 25.83
N GLU A 201 2.22 10.66 24.58
CA GLU A 201 1.23 10.13 23.65
C GLU A 201 1.83 8.97 22.84
N LEU A 202 1.08 7.87 22.67
CA LEU A 202 1.50 6.78 21.80
C LEU A 202 1.62 7.29 20.35
N VAL A 203 2.76 7.03 19.71
CA VAL A 203 2.98 7.30 18.29
C VAL A 203 2.82 6.02 17.48
N LEU A 204 3.49 4.95 17.95
CA LEU A 204 3.36 3.61 17.38
C LEU A 204 3.71 2.56 18.42
N SER A 205 3.11 1.37 18.31
CA SER A 205 3.61 0.15 18.95
C SER A 205 3.49 -1.04 18.02
N THR A 206 4.30 -2.06 18.27
CA THR A 206 4.21 -3.33 17.54
C THR A 206 2.92 -4.07 17.82
N THR A 207 2.16 -3.74 18.86
CA THR A 207 0.89 -4.40 19.22
C THR A 207 -0.35 -3.64 18.77
N GLU A 208 -0.32 -2.31 18.75
CA GLU A 208 -1.47 -1.45 18.42
C GLU A 208 -1.34 -0.77 17.05
N GLY A 209 -0.14 -0.81 16.45
CA GLY A 209 0.14 -0.12 15.19
C GLY A 209 0.44 1.36 15.41
N TYR A 210 0.31 2.14 14.34
CA TYR A 210 0.44 3.60 14.38
C TYR A 210 -0.82 4.22 14.99
N SER A 211 -0.64 5.17 15.90
CA SER A 211 -1.74 5.97 16.45
C SER A 211 -2.35 6.84 15.35
N ALA A 212 -3.69 6.86 15.25
CA ALA A 212 -4.39 7.85 14.44
C ALA A 212 -4.28 9.21 15.13
N THR A 213 -3.23 9.97 14.86
CA THR A 213 -3.20 11.38 15.28
C THR A 213 -3.94 12.19 14.21
N ASP A 214 -5.06 12.80 14.60
CA ASP A 214 -5.92 13.65 13.75
C ASP A 214 -5.19 14.88 13.13
N ARG A 215 -3.89 15.07 13.41
CA ARG A 215 -3.15 16.31 13.14
C ARG A 215 -2.38 16.31 11.83
N MET A 216 -2.09 15.13 11.27
CA MET A 216 -1.60 14.98 9.90
C MET A 216 -2.12 13.65 9.33
N PRO A 217 -3.29 13.62 8.67
CA PRO A 217 -3.94 12.38 8.27
C PRO A 217 -3.19 11.56 7.18
N ARG A 218 -1.91 11.82 6.90
CA ARG A 218 -1.21 11.30 5.71
C ARG A 218 0.30 11.10 5.84
N LEU A 219 1.00 11.54 6.91
CA LEU A 219 2.42 11.18 7.08
C LEU A 219 2.51 10.12 8.18
N PRO A 220 3.38 9.09 8.06
CA PRO A 220 3.80 8.38 9.25
C PRO A 220 4.47 9.44 10.16
N PRO A 221 3.98 9.63 11.40
CA PRO A 221 4.49 10.68 12.29
C PRO A 221 5.99 10.53 12.60
N LEU A 222 6.54 9.36 12.28
CA LEU A 222 7.89 8.95 12.56
C LEU A 222 8.35 7.92 11.52
N LEU A 223 9.49 8.16 10.88
CA LEU A 223 10.22 7.13 10.13
C LEU A 223 11.44 6.72 10.94
N VAL A 224 11.54 5.45 11.31
CA VAL A 224 12.68 4.92 12.08
C VAL A 224 13.48 3.98 11.19
N GLU A 225 14.72 4.35 10.93
CA GLU A 225 15.59 3.67 9.97
C GLU A 225 16.90 3.25 10.63
N ARG A 226 17.44 2.13 10.16
CA ARG A 226 18.81 1.75 10.45
C ARG A 226 19.73 2.31 9.36
N ALA A 227 20.69 3.12 9.77
CA ALA A 227 21.76 3.60 8.91
C ALA A 227 22.78 2.48 8.61
N ALA A 228 23.62 2.69 7.59
CA ALA A 228 24.59 1.70 7.14
C ALA A 228 25.69 1.39 8.18
N ASP A 229 25.97 2.34 9.06
CA ASP A 229 26.89 2.21 10.21
C ASP A 229 26.25 1.51 11.43
N GLY A 230 24.99 1.08 11.30
CA GLY A 230 24.22 0.44 12.37
C GLY A 230 23.49 1.41 13.29
N SER A 231 23.73 2.72 13.18
CA SER A 231 23.02 3.72 13.97
C SER A 231 21.52 3.70 13.64
N VAL A 232 20.69 4.09 14.60
CA VAL A 232 19.25 4.23 14.38
C VAL A 232 18.92 5.70 14.37
N ALA A 233 18.32 6.14 13.28
CA ALA A 233 17.86 7.50 13.09
C ALA A 233 16.35 7.53 12.97
N ALA A 234 15.74 8.54 13.57
CA ALA A 234 14.34 8.86 13.43
C ALA A 234 14.19 10.14 12.61
N THR A 235 13.30 10.13 11.61
CA THR A 235 12.83 11.35 10.96
C THR A 235 11.48 11.71 11.55
N CYS A 236 11.45 12.75 12.37
CA CYS A 236 10.27 13.26 13.04
C CYS A 236 9.67 14.39 12.21
N PHE A 237 8.35 14.38 12.01
CA PHE A 237 7.62 15.47 11.33
C PHE A 237 6.84 16.37 12.30
N GLU A 238 6.87 16.01 13.59
CA GLU A 238 6.32 16.81 14.66
C GLU A 238 7.39 17.00 15.76
N GLY A 239 7.38 18.18 16.39
CA GLY A 239 8.30 18.49 17.47
C GLY A 239 7.96 17.75 18.76
N GLY A 240 8.95 17.61 19.64
CA GLY A 240 8.78 17.06 20.98
C GLY A 240 9.78 15.98 21.36
N ASN A 241 9.59 15.46 22.58
CA ASN A 241 10.43 14.42 23.16
C ASN A 241 9.89 13.05 22.80
N TYR A 242 10.71 12.25 22.11
CA TYR A 242 10.39 10.88 21.74
C TYR A 242 11.11 9.89 22.65
N VAL A 243 10.39 8.87 23.11
CA VAL A 243 10.92 7.75 23.88
C VAL A 243 10.64 6.46 23.12
N PHE A 244 11.70 5.72 22.85
CA PHE A 244 11.71 4.45 22.13
C PHE A 244 11.93 3.33 23.14
N GLU A 245 10.98 2.42 23.25
CA GLU A 245 11.12 1.16 23.99
C GLU A 245 11.64 0.08 23.03
N TRP A 246 12.65 -0.66 23.48
CA TRP A 246 13.33 -1.68 22.69
C TRP A 246 13.02 -3.09 23.20
N SER A 247 13.22 -4.09 22.34
CA SER A 247 12.95 -5.49 22.64
C SER A 247 13.85 -6.10 23.73
N ASP A 248 14.94 -5.42 24.11
CA ASP A 248 15.80 -5.78 25.23
C ASP A 248 15.38 -5.12 26.56
N GLY A 249 14.25 -4.39 26.56
CA GLY A 249 13.74 -3.65 27.72
C GLY A 249 14.42 -2.30 27.93
N GLN A 250 15.40 -1.91 27.12
CA GLN A 250 16.02 -0.60 27.21
C GLN A 250 15.11 0.50 26.63
N THR A 251 15.28 1.71 27.13
CA THR A 251 14.68 2.91 26.54
C THR A 251 15.76 3.81 25.97
N ARG A 252 15.44 4.44 24.84
CA ARG A 252 16.28 5.43 24.17
C ARG A 252 15.45 6.64 23.84
N THR A 253 16.06 7.82 23.84
CA THR A 253 15.31 9.08 23.69
C THR A 253 15.94 9.95 22.62
N CYS A 254 15.12 10.76 21.97
CA CYS A 254 15.60 11.87 21.17
C CYS A 254 14.65 13.06 21.31
N ASP A 255 15.21 14.26 21.38
CA ASP A 255 14.45 15.50 21.32
C ASP A 255 14.44 16.00 19.87
N ALA A 256 13.26 15.98 19.25
CA ALA A 256 13.07 16.52 17.92
C ALA A 256 12.94 18.06 17.94
N GLY A 257 13.01 18.69 19.12
CA GLY A 257 12.87 20.13 19.36
C GLY A 257 11.60 20.71 18.72
N ALA A 258 11.63 22.00 18.39
CA ALA A 258 10.61 22.60 17.55
C ALA A 258 10.85 22.24 16.08
N ILE A 259 9.85 21.62 15.44
CA ILE A 259 9.78 21.44 13.98
C ILE A 259 8.85 22.52 13.42
N LEU A 260 9.23 23.09 12.28
CA LEU A 260 8.45 24.12 11.62
C LEU A 260 7.05 23.57 11.32
N THR A 261 6.02 24.32 11.71
CA THR A 261 4.66 24.02 11.29
C THR A 261 4.59 24.02 9.76
N PRO A 262 3.71 23.19 9.16
CA PRO A 262 3.53 23.17 7.71
C PRO A 262 3.41 24.57 7.13
N ILE A 263 4.29 24.93 6.20
CA ILE A 263 4.26 26.24 5.54
C ILE A 263 3.37 26.09 4.31
N GLU A 264 2.20 26.70 4.34
CA GLU A 264 1.32 26.71 3.18
C GLU A 264 1.84 27.66 2.10
N LEU A 265 1.99 27.15 0.88
CA LEU A 265 2.24 27.93 -0.32
C LEU A 265 0.90 28.44 -0.88
N ALA A 266 0.23 29.32 -0.14
CA ALA A 266 -1.00 30.04 -0.52
C ALA A 266 -0.70 31.18 -1.49
N GLY A 267 -1.54 31.50 -2.48
CA GLY A 267 -1.17 32.32 -3.66
C GLY A 267 -0.54 33.71 -3.43
N PRO A 268 -0.17 34.41 -4.52
CA PRO A 268 -0.56 34.13 -5.89
C PRO A 268 0.26 33.01 -6.57
N TRP A 269 -0.39 32.30 -7.50
CA TRP A 269 0.23 31.34 -8.40
C TRP A 269 0.08 31.81 -9.86
N GLU A 270 1.13 31.69 -10.65
CA GLU A 270 1.05 31.91 -12.09
C GLU A 270 0.63 30.59 -12.76
N LEU A 271 -0.53 30.56 -13.42
CA LEU A 271 -0.98 29.41 -14.19
C LEU A 271 -0.69 29.65 -15.68
N ARG A 272 0.01 28.71 -16.31
CA ARG A 272 0.39 28.76 -17.73
C ARG A 272 -0.23 27.60 -18.48
N PHE A 273 -0.88 27.91 -19.60
CA PHE A 273 -1.43 26.91 -20.50
C PHE A 273 -0.57 26.75 -21.75
N PRO A 274 -0.64 25.61 -22.45
CA PRO A 274 0.01 25.44 -23.73
C PRO A 274 -0.57 26.41 -24.75
N LYS A 275 0.25 26.82 -25.73
CA LYS A 275 -0.21 27.62 -26.85
C LYS A 275 -1.28 26.88 -27.66
N ASN A 276 -2.15 27.64 -28.32
CA ASN A 276 -3.18 27.12 -29.22
C ASN A 276 -4.24 26.21 -28.54
N MET A 277 -4.60 26.46 -27.27
CA MET A 277 -5.54 25.64 -26.49
C MET A 277 -6.89 26.32 -26.16
N ASP A 278 -7.28 27.36 -26.89
CA ASP A 278 -8.50 28.18 -26.67
C ASP A 278 -8.58 28.89 -25.31
N VAL A 279 -7.54 28.78 -24.49
CA VAL A 279 -7.38 29.39 -23.17
C VAL A 279 -6.32 30.48 -23.22
N PRO A 280 -6.34 31.47 -22.29
CA PRO A 280 -5.24 32.41 -22.13
C PRO A 280 -3.93 31.66 -21.88
N GLU A 281 -2.82 32.09 -22.48
CA GLU A 281 -1.51 31.44 -22.25
C GLU A 281 -1.04 31.56 -20.80
N ARG A 282 -1.49 32.60 -20.09
CA ARG A 282 -1.12 32.87 -18.69
C ARG A 282 -2.27 33.54 -17.95
N LEU A 283 -2.44 33.17 -16.69
CA LEU A 283 -3.28 33.87 -15.72
C LEU A 283 -2.65 33.82 -14.32
N VAL A 284 -3.13 34.66 -13.41
CA VAL A 284 -2.73 34.67 -12.00
C VAL A 284 -3.91 34.15 -11.17
N LEU A 285 -3.62 33.22 -10.26
CA LEU A 285 -4.56 32.67 -9.30
C LEU A 285 -4.19 33.15 -7.89
N ASP A 286 -5.04 33.98 -7.28
CA ASP A 286 -4.86 34.41 -5.89
C ASP A 286 -4.99 33.24 -4.90
N HIS A 287 -5.80 32.24 -5.26
CA HIS A 287 -5.94 30.97 -4.55
C HIS A 287 -6.07 29.81 -5.54
N LEU A 288 -5.64 28.63 -5.10
CA LEU A 288 -5.81 27.41 -5.87
C LEU A 288 -7.30 27.04 -5.91
N VAL A 289 -7.78 26.68 -7.10
CA VAL A 289 -9.19 26.33 -7.35
C VAL A 289 -9.24 25.28 -8.46
N SER A 290 -10.29 24.45 -8.45
CA SER A 290 -10.54 23.56 -9.57
C SER A 290 -10.76 24.37 -10.84
N TRP A 291 -10.14 23.98 -11.96
CA TRP A 291 -10.38 24.65 -13.24
C TRP A 291 -11.85 24.66 -13.60
N SER A 292 -12.59 23.58 -13.28
CA SER A 292 -14.03 23.43 -13.53
C SER A 292 -14.92 24.48 -12.85
N GLU A 293 -14.37 25.22 -11.87
CA GLU A 293 -15.05 26.27 -11.11
C GLU A 293 -14.56 27.68 -11.51
N HIS A 294 -13.59 27.77 -12.41
CA HIS A 294 -13.05 29.04 -12.87
C HIS A 294 -14.09 29.83 -13.70
N PRO A 295 -14.18 31.16 -13.57
CA PRO A 295 -15.19 31.97 -14.28
C PRO A 295 -15.00 32.02 -15.81
N ASN A 296 -13.77 31.85 -16.30
CA ASN A 296 -13.50 31.72 -17.72
C ASN A 296 -13.93 30.33 -18.23
N GLU A 297 -14.92 30.29 -19.13
CA GLU A 297 -15.47 29.06 -19.70
C GLU A 297 -14.41 28.18 -20.41
N ALA A 298 -13.45 28.76 -21.13
CA ALA A 298 -12.41 27.97 -21.79
C ALA A 298 -11.52 27.26 -20.75
N VAL A 299 -11.20 27.93 -19.64
CA VAL A 299 -10.44 27.34 -18.52
C VAL A 299 -11.27 26.24 -17.84
N LYS A 300 -12.57 26.47 -17.64
CA LYS A 300 -13.52 25.50 -17.07
C LYS A 300 -13.56 24.17 -17.80
N TYR A 301 -13.42 24.20 -19.12
CA TYR A 301 -13.44 23.02 -19.97
C TYR A 301 -12.05 22.66 -20.51
N PHE A 302 -10.98 23.17 -19.91
CA PHE A 302 -9.63 22.82 -20.33
C PHE A 302 -9.36 21.32 -20.06
N SER A 303 -8.77 20.65 -21.05
CA SER A 303 -8.11 19.37 -20.86
C SER A 303 -6.71 19.38 -21.46
N GLY A 304 -5.76 18.80 -20.74
CA GLY A 304 -4.35 18.81 -21.09
C GLY A 304 -3.48 19.12 -19.87
N THR A 305 -2.28 19.63 -20.12
CA THR A 305 -1.30 19.98 -19.08
C THR A 305 -1.24 21.49 -18.88
N ALA A 306 -1.43 21.97 -17.64
CA ALA A 306 -1.17 23.36 -17.28
C ALA A 306 -0.10 23.44 -16.18
N SER A 307 0.73 24.48 -16.24
CA SER A 307 1.86 24.67 -15.32
C SER A 307 1.56 25.75 -14.29
N TYR A 308 1.57 25.37 -13.02
CA TYR A 308 1.52 26.28 -11.89
C TYR A 308 2.95 26.67 -11.52
N VAL A 309 3.25 27.96 -11.54
CA VAL A 309 4.58 28.50 -11.25
C VAL A 309 4.49 29.42 -10.05
N ARG A 310 5.45 29.26 -9.14
CA ARG A 310 5.60 30.12 -7.98
C ARG A 310 7.04 30.17 -7.50
N GLU A 311 7.39 31.25 -6.82
CA GLU A 311 8.60 31.32 -6.02
C GLU A 311 8.27 31.33 -4.52
N PHE A 312 9.19 30.78 -3.75
CA PHE A 312 9.11 30.74 -2.30
C PHE A 312 10.51 30.88 -1.72
N GLU A 313 10.58 31.39 -0.50
CA GLU A 313 11.85 31.53 0.23
C GLU A 313 11.96 30.45 1.29
N LEU A 314 13.18 29.96 1.46
CA LEU A 314 13.53 29.05 2.53
C LEU A 314 14.65 29.67 3.38
N PRO A 315 14.57 29.54 4.72
CA PRO A 315 15.78 29.65 5.53
C PRO A 315 16.77 28.55 5.14
N THR A 316 18.00 28.56 5.67
CA THR A 316 18.95 27.46 5.47
C THR A 316 18.25 26.12 5.73
N PRO A 317 18.02 25.29 4.69
CA PRO A 317 17.22 24.09 4.87
C PRO A 317 18.01 23.12 5.75
N ALA A 318 17.44 22.76 6.89
CA ALA A 318 18.01 21.78 7.80
C ALA A 318 17.10 20.55 7.85
N GLY A 319 17.63 19.38 7.47
CA GLY A 319 16.90 18.11 7.52
C GLY A 319 16.09 17.80 6.27
N GLU A 320 15.02 17.03 6.47
CA GLU A 320 14.11 16.55 5.41
C GLU A 320 13.09 17.64 5.08
N LEU A 321 12.80 17.87 3.80
CA LEU A 321 11.75 18.79 3.37
C LEU A 321 10.89 18.11 2.32
N LEU A 322 9.59 17.94 2.61
CA LEU A 322 8.62 17.38 1.68
C LEU A 322 7.72 18.46 1.12
N LEU A 323 7.43 18.39 -0.17
CA LEU A 323 6.31 19.11 -0.79
C LEU A 323 5.07 18.22 -0.75
N ASP A 324 3.98 18.72 -0.17
CA ASP A 324 2.65 18.13 -0.24
C ASP A 324 1.78 18.99 -1.15
N LEU A 325 1.32 18.45 -2.27
CA LEU A 325 0.46 19.18 -3.21
C LEU A 325 -1.01 19.20 -2.77
N GLY A 326 -1.37 18.50 -1.69
CA GLY A 326 -2.76 18.35 -1.27
C GLY A 326 -3.55 17.55 -2.29
N ARG A 327 -4.61 18.14 -2.84
CA ARG A 327 -5.45 17.53 -3.88
C ARG A 327 -5.00 17.95 -5.27
N VAL A 328 -4.75 16.95 -6.12
CA VAL A 328 -4.40 17.08 -7.53
C VAL A 328 -5.39 16.25 -8.35
N GLU A 329 -5.85 16.81 -9.46
CA GLU A 329 -6.78 16.15 -10.38
C GLU A 329 -6.22 16.26 -11.82
N ALA A 330 -5.53 15.25 -12.38
CA ALA A 330 -5.37 13.88 -11.88
C ALA A 330 -3.93 13.51 -11.49
N LEU A 331 -2.92 14.07 -12.17
CA LEU A 331 -1.50 13.83 -11.87
C LEU A 331 -0.67 15.11 -11.97
N ALA A 332 0.47 15.15 -11.29
CA ALA A 332 1.37 16.29 -11.25
C ALA A 332 2.83 15.90 -11.48
N GLU A 333 3.50 16.58 -12.39
CA GLU A 333 4.96 16.60 -12.47
C GLU A 333 5.50 17.78 -11.66
N VAL A 334 6.49 17.54 -10.81
CA VAL A 334 7.08 18.57 -9.93
C VAL A 334 8.50 18.90 -10.38
N LEU A 335 8.77 20.19 -10.55
CA LEU A 335 10.09 20.72 -10.82
C LEU A 335 10.44 21.81 -9.79
N VAL A 336 11.66 21.77 -9.26
CA VAL A 336 12.19 22.80 -8.36
C VAL A 336 13.54 23.28 -8.88
N ASN A 337 13.69 24.59 -9.06
CA ASN A 337 14.90 25.22 -9.60
C ASN A 337 15.33 24.61 -10.95
N GLY A 338 14.37 24.11 -11.75
CA GLY A 338 14.60 23.44 -13.04
C GLY A 338 14.87 21.93 -12.93
N ALA A 339 15.12 21.39 -11.74
CA ALA A 339 15.29 19.95 -11.53
C ALA A 339 13.92 19.24 -11.42
N GLN A 340 13.70 18.22 -12.23
CA GLN A 340 12.49 17.38 -12.21
C GLN A 340 12.59 16.34 -11.07
N LEU A 341 11.60 16.33 -10.18
CA LEU A 341 11.61 15.49 -8.96
C LEU A 341 10.71 14.24 -9.08
N GLY A 342 9.93 14.14 -10.15
CA GLY A 342 9.11 12.97 -10.45
C GLY A 342 7.68 13.32 -10.86
N VAL A 343 6.91 12.28 -11.18
CA VAL A 343 5.49 12.35 -11.55
C VAL A 343 4.65 11.69 -10.45
N LEU A 344 3.79 12.49 -9.85
CA LEU A 344 2.87 12.10 -8.78
C LEU A 344 1.52 11.78 -9.40
N TRP A 345 1.20 10.50 -9.48
CA TRP A 345 0.01 9.98 -10.18
C TRP A 345 -1.06 9.41 -9.24
N LYS A 346 -0.78 9.38 -7.93
CA LYS A 346 -1.72 8.96 -6.90
C LYS A 346 -1.53 9.75 -5.60
N PRO A 347 -2.58 9.85 -4.76
CA PRO A 347 -2.41 10.33 -3.40
C PRO A 347 -1.52 9.39 -2.54
N PRO A 348 -0.88 9.92 -1.49
CA PRO A 348 -0.64 11.35 -1.29
C PRO A 348 0.31 11.90 -2.36
N PHE A 349 0.01 13.09 -2.89
CA PHE A 349 0.81 13.75 -3.92
C PHE A 349 2.00 14.47 -3.29
N ARG A 350 3.04 13.69 -2.96
CA ARG A 350 4.21 14.19 -2.23
C ARG A 350 5.53 13.82 -2.86
N VAL A 351 6.50 14.71 -2.70
CA VAL A 351 7.87 14.50 -3.16
C VAL A 351 8.87 15.18 -2.23
N SER A 352 10.04 14.57 -2.03
CA SER A 352 11.14 15.18 -1.27
C SER A 352 11.77 16.31 -2.08
N LEU A 353 11.88 17.49 -1.45
CA LEU A 353 12.57 18.66 -1.97
C LEU A 353 14.02 18.75 -1.47
N THR A 354 14.41 17.92 -0.50
CA THR A 354 15.63 18.03 0.31
C THR A 354 16.90 18.30 -0.52
N ARG A 355 17.03 17.69 -1.70
CA ARG A 355 18.22 17.82 -2.57
C ARG A 355 18.09 18.86 -3.69
N ALA A 356 16.92 19.47 -3.85
CA ALA A 356 16.61 20.36 -4.97
C ALA A 356 16.48 21.83 -4.55
N VAL A 357 16.31 22.09 -3.26
CA VAL A 357 16.18 23.44 -2.71
C VAL A 357 17.51 24.03 -2.27
N LYS A 358 17.56 25.36 -2.18
CA LYS A 358 18.69 26.14 -1.69
C LYS A 358 18.23 27.19 -0.66
N PRO A 359 19.12 27.71 0.21
CA PRO A 359 18.80 28.87 1.02
C PRO A 359 18.33 30.06 0.16
N GLY A 360 17.36 30.81 0.65
CA GLY A 360 16.77 31.95 -0.05
C GLY A 360 15.72 31.53 -1.08
N ARG A 361 15.72 32.20 -2.23
CA ARG A 361 14.67 32.09 -3.26
C ARG A 361 14.77 30.80 -4.07
N ASN A 362 13.66 30.08 -4.14
CA ASN A 362 13.47 28.85 -4.91
C ASN A 362 12.28 29.01 -5.87
N ARG A 363 12.38 28.41 -7.05
CA ARG A 363 11.28 28.38 -8.05
C ARG A 363 10.65 27.00 -8.09
N LEU A 364 9.36 26.91 -7.80
CA LEU A 364 8.52 25.73 -7.92
C LEU A 364 7.68 25.80 -9.20
N GLU A 365 7.66 24.71 -9.95
CA GLU A 365 6.77 24.49 -11.09
C GLU A 365 6.06 23.15 -10.91
N VAL A 366 4.73 23.16 -10.93
CA VAL A 366 3.89 21.97 -10.83
C VAL A 366 3.06 21.88 -12.11
N ARG A 367 3.33 20.88 -12.93
CA ARG A 367 2.60 20.64 -14.18
C ARG A 367 1.50 19.63 -13.93
N VAL A 368 0.26 20.07 -13.95
CA VAL A 368 -0.91 19.21 -13.71
C VAL A 368 -1.53 18.81 -15.03
N THR A 369 -1.83 17.51 -15.17
CA THR A 369 -2.53 16.97 -16.33
C THR A 369 -3.83 16.31 -15.88
N ASN A 370 -4.95 16.66 -16.53
CA ASN A 370 -6.25 16.05 -16.30
C ASN A 370 -6.64 15.12 -17.47
N VAL A 371 -7.90 14.66 -17.47
CA VAL A 371 -8.47 13.81 -18.52
C VAL A 371 -9.25 14.61 -19.57
N TRP A 372 -9.46 14.03 -20.75
CA TRP A 372 -10.16 14.65 -21.88
C TRP A 372 -11.61 15.02 -21.63
N LEU A 373 -12.28 14.43 -20.63
CA LEU A 373 -13.71 14.58 -20.38
C LEU A 373 -14.18 16.05 -20.44
N ASN A 374 -13.51 16.95 -19.73
CA ASN A 374 -13.93 18.36 -19.66
C ASN A 374 -13.88 19.04 -21.03
N ARG A 375 -12.82 18.82 -21.81
CA ARG A 375 -12.75 19.37 -23.17
C ARG A 375 -13.87 18.87 -24.08
N LEU A 376 -14.21 17.59 -23.98
CA LEU A 376 -15.29 16.99 -24.77
C LEU A 376 -16.66 17.59 -24.43
N LEU A 377 -16.92 17.85 -23.15
CA LEU A 377 -18.10 18.57 -22.69
C LEU A 377 -18.12 20.01 -23.23
N GLY A 378 -16.96 20.68 -23.18
CA GLY A 378 -16.77 22.05 -23.70
C GLY A 378 -17.05 22.16 -25.20
N ASP A 379 -16.50 21.26 -26.01
CA ASP A 379 -16.68 21.27 -27.47
C ASP A 379 -18.13 21.02 -27.89
N LYS A 380 -18.85 20.14 -27.18
CA LYS A 380 -20.29 19.94 -27.43
C LYS A 380 -21.10 21.19 -27.07
N LYS A 381 -20.74 21.86 -25.97
CA LYS A 381 -21.43 23.07 -25.51
C LYS A 381 -21.12 24.28 -26.41
N HIS A 382 -19.89 24.37 -26.92
CA HIS A 382 -19.36 25.49 -27.69
C HIS A 382 -18.77 25.03 -29.04
N PRO A 383 -19.58 24.52 -29.96
CA PRO A 383 -19.11 23.93 -31.22
C PRO A 383 -18.43 24.93 -32.17
N ARG A 384 -18.48 26.23 -31.87
CA ARG A 384 -17.85 27.31 -32.66
C ARG A 384 -16.72 28.03 -31.90
N GLY A 385 -16.37 27.57 -30.71
CA GLY A 385 -15.36 28.19 -29.84
C GLY A 385 -15.96 28.81 -28.58
N PHE A 386 -15.12 28.94 -27.54
CA PHE A 386 -15.54 29.44 -26.23
C PHE A 386 -15.82 30.96 -26.25
N PRO A 387 -16.69 31.45 -25.35
CA PRO A 387 -16.97 32.88 -25.21
C PRO A 387 -15.70 33.71 -24.98
N GLY A 388 -15.57 34.83 -25.71
CA GLY A 388 -14.41 35.73 -25.61
C GLY A 388 -13.17 35.31 -26.42
N GLY A 389 -13.21 34.17 -27.12
CA GLY A 389 -12.15 33.71 -28.02
C GLY A 389 -12.36 34.09 -29.49
N SER A 390 -11.32 33.88 -30.32
CA SER A 390 -11.34 34.11 -31.78
C SER A 390 -11.74 32.86 -32.60
N GLY A 391 -12.53 31.95 -32.01
CA GLY A 391 -12.88 30.64 -32.57
C GLY A 391 -12.05 29.48 -32.00
N LEU A 392 -12.24 28.27 -32.55
CA LEU A 392 -11.51 27.05 -32.14
C LEU A 392 -10.10 27.01 -32.73
N GLN A 393 -9.10 27.14 -31.87
CA GLN A 393 -7.67 26.93 -32.12
C GLN A 393 -7.28 25.46 -31.87
N PHE A 394 -7.91 24.79 -30.91
CA PHE A 394 -7.69 23.37 -30.64
C PHE A 394 -8.84 22.51 -31.17
N LYS A 395 -8.52 21.42 -31.87
CA LYS A 395 -9.49 20.43 -32.36
C LYS A 395 -9.04 19.02 -31.94
N PRO A 396 -9.69 18.38 -30.95
CA PRO A 396 -9.33 17.01 -30.59
C PRO A 396 -9.68 16.05 -31.74
N TYR A 397 -8.77 15.12 -32.04
CA TYR A 397 -9.08 13.99 -32.92
C TYR A 397 -9.83 12.94 -32.11
N LEU A 398 -11.14 12.77 -32.37
CA LEU A 398 -11.99 11.83 -31.64
C LEU A 398 -12.41 10.68 -32.54
N ALA A 399 -11.89 9.49 -32.23
CA ALA A 399 -12.33 8.24 -32.83
C ALA A 399 -13.53 7.60 -32.08
N ALA A 400 -13.93 8.14 -30.94
CA ALA A 400 -14.98 7.57 -30.08
C ALA A 400 -16.27 8.39 -30.12
N ASP A 401 -17.41 7.70 -30.29
CA ASP A 401 -18.75 8.32 -30.22
C ASP A 401 -19.15 8.57 -28.75
N ILE A 402 -19.02 9.82 -28.34
CA ILE A 402 -19.31 10.34 -26.99
C ILE A 402 -20.77 10.82 -26.84
N SER A 403 -21.61 10.65 -27.88
CA SER A 403 -22.97 11.19 -27.91
C SER A 403 -23.88 10.72 -26.77
N ARG A 404 -23.62 9.53 -26.20
CA ARG A 404 -24.46 8.91 -25.16
C ARG A 404 -24.18 9.33 -23.70
N GLN A 405 -23.07 10.00 -23.40
CA GLN A 405 -22.68 10.29 -21.99
C GLN A 405 -22.66 11.78 -21.60
N ILE A 406 -22.88 12.69 -22.54
CA ILE A 406 -22.70 14.13 -22.30
C ILE A 406 -23.98 14.79 -21.76
N GLY A 407 -24.26 14.52 -20.48
CA GLY A 407 -25.17 15.28 -19.61
C GLY A 407 -24.53 15.72 -18.28
N ALA A 408 -23.23 15.47 -18.09
CA ALA A 408 -22.53 15.71 -16.83
C ALA A 408 -21.89 17.11 -16.76
N ALA A 409 -21.85 17.68 -15.56
CA ALA A 409 -21.01 18.84 -15.24
C ALA A 409 -19.51 18.49 -15.41
N PRO A 410 -18.62 19.47 -15.71
CA PRO A 410 -17.18 19.21 -15.77
C PRO A 410 -16.65 18.67 -14.45
N ALA A 411 -15.77 17.69 -14.51
CA ALA A 411 -15.15 17.07 -13.35
C ALA A 411 -14.09 18.01 -12.72
N PRO A 412 -13.83 17.90 -11.40
CA PRO A 412 -12.71 18.57 -10.76
C PRO A 412 -11.40 18.35 -11.52
N SER A 413 -10.59 19.42 -11.67
CA SER A 413 -9.33 19.35 -12.41
C SER A 413 -8.34 20.42 -11.95
N GLY A 414 -7.05 20.13 -12.05
CA GLY A 414 -5.97 21.05 -11.70
C GLY A 414 -5.34 20.77 -10.33
N LEU A 415 -4.55 21.74 -9.86
CA LEU A 415 -3.97 21.76 -8.52
C LEU A 415 -4.95 22.47 -7.58
N LEU A 416 -5.61 21.71 -6.72
CA LEU A 416 -6.60 22.22 -5.78
C LEU A 416 -5.98 22.54 -4.41
N GLY A 417 -4.86 21.91 -4.07
CA GLY A 417 -4.15 22.17 -2.82
C GLY A 417 -4.86 21.60 -1.58
N PRO A 418 -4.57 22.15 -0.39
CA PRO A 418 -3.54 23.17 -0.13
C PRO A 418 -2.14 22.60 -0.41
N VAL A 419 -1.25 23.43 -0.97
CA VAL A 419 0.15 23.08 -1.20
C VAL A 419 0.96 23.46 0.02
N ARG A 420 1.71 22.53 0.61
CA ARG A 420 2.43 22.74 1.87
C ARG A 420 3.86 22.23 1.80
N LEU A 421 4.74 22.92 2.50
CA LEU A 421 6.08 22.44 2.82
C LEU A 421 6.05 21.81 4.21
N LEU A 422 6.46 20.54 4.31
CA LEU A 422 6.50 19.77 5.55
C LEU A 422 7.97 19.55 5.92
N ALA A 423 8.40 20.15 7.02
CA ALA A 423 9.75 19.96 7.55
C ALA A 423 9.82 18.69 8.39
N GLY A 424 10.83 17.87 8.15
CA GLY A 424 11.19 16.71 8.96
C GLY A 424 12.56 16.90 9.58
N ARG A 425 12.70 16.62 10.87
CA ARG A 425 13.99 16.62 11.55
C ARG A 425 14.50 15.19 11.67
N ARG A 426 15.68 14.93 11.13
CA ARG A 426 16.40 13.66 11.36
C ARG A 426 17.20 13.77 12.64
N VAL A 427 16.94 12.89 13.59
CA VAL A 427 17.61 12.80 14.90
C VAL A 427 18.17 11.40 15.11
N GLN A 428 19.31 11.29 15.81
CA GLN A 428 19.84 10.00 16.23
C GLN A 428 19.11 9.51 17.48
N VAL A 429 18.82 8.21 17.54
CA VAL A 429 18.16 7.59 18.70
C VAL A 429 19.24 7.14 19.68
N GLU A 430 19.58 8.02 20.60
CA GLU A 430 20.68 7.84 21.54
C GLU A 430 20.27 7.06 22.79
N ARG A 431 21.21 6.28 23.34
CA ARG A 431 21.05 5.65 24.65
C ARG A 431 21.04 6.73 25.72
N GLN A 432 20.13 6.63 26.70
CA GLN A 432 20.23 7.51 27.87
C GLN A 432 21.59 7.30 28.53
N PRO A 433 22.32 8.37 28.91
CA PRO A 433 23.40 8.21 29.88
C PRO A 433 22.78 7.69 31.18
N HIS A 434 23.31 6.59 31.71
CA HIS A 434 22.93 6.11 33.04
C HIS A 434 23.09 7.28 34.03
N LYS A 435 21.99 7.66 34.70
CA LYS A 435 22.03 8.56 35.85
C LYS A 435 22.55 7.83 37.08
#